data_AF-A0A9P6IGU2-F1
#
_entry.id   AF-A0A9P6IGU2-F1
#
_cell.length_a   1.000
_cell.length_b   1.000
_cell.length_c   1.000
_cell.angle_alpha   90.00
_cell.angle_beta   90.00
_cell.angle_gamma   90.00
#
_symmetry.space_group_name_H-M   'P 1'
#
loop_
_entity.id
_entity.type
_entity.pdbx_description
1 polymer ?
#
loop_
_entity_poly.entity_id
_entity_poly.type
_entity_poly.pdbx_seq_one_letter_code
_entity_poly.pdbx_strand_id
1 'polypeptide(L)'
;MDEPFVSKAVENYFAAIDPYFAREVRKRMVKSSPIEQGCMFERFMMKVFSETFNTRSLSEWPHQPPISDMCPALVGKVEIVGWREPGLEQGTTHAMMSMEEFMDAHVNHGSTRNNMPVAPFFFPKSNPSGPDLVFFIRIDGAR
;
A
#
# COMPACT_ATOMS: atom_id res chain seq x y z
N MET A 1 5.43 4.70 -8.75
CA MET A 1 4.02 5.14 -8.82
C MET A 1 3.93 6.35 -7.92
N ASP A 2 3.41 7.46 -8.43
CA ASP A 2 3.22 8.65 -7.60
C ASP A 2 2.11 8.35 -6.59
N GLU A 3 2.43 8.55 -5.32
CA GLU A 3 1.57 8.45 -4.13
C GLU A 3 0.11 8.93 -4.31
N PRO A 4 -0.20 10.00 -5.08
CA PRO A 4 -1.59 10.39 -5.37
C PRO A 4 -2.43 9.35 -6.10
N PHE A 5 -1.84 8.50 -6.95
CA PHE A 5 -2.63 7.61 -7.82
C PHE A 5 -3.30 6.45 -7.06
N VAL A 6 -2.49 5.64 -6.36
CA VAL A 6 -2.98 4.46 -5.63
C VAL A 6 -3.84 4.90 -4.45
N SER A 7 -3.40 5.94 -3.73
CA SER A 7 -4.16 6.52 -2.62
C SER A 7 -5.52 7.02 -3.07
N LYS A 8 -5.62 7.69 -4.24
CA LYS A 8 -6.91 8.17 -4.74
C LYS A 8 -7.82 7.04 -5.19
N ALA A 9 -7.28 6.03 -5.86
CA ALA A 9 -8.03 4.86 -6.26
C ALA A 9 -8.60 4.09 -5.04
N VAL A 10 -7.81 3.97 -3.98
CA VAL A 10 -8.26 3.43 -2.69
C VAL A 10 -9.35 4.31 -2.06
N GLU A 11 -9.17 5.63 -1.99
CA GLU A 11 -10.20 6.53 -1.45
C GLU A 11 -11.53 6.36 -2.18
N ASN A 12 -11.49 6.24 -3.50
CA ASN A 12 -12.68 6.04 -4.32
C ASN A 12 -13.28 4.64 -4.12
N TYR A 13 -12.44 3.60 -3.97
CA TYR A 13 -12.88 2.25 -3.60
C TYR A 13 -13.72 2.30 -2.33
N PHE A 14 -13.16 2.83 -1.24
CA PHE A 14 -13.86 2.88 0.05
C PHE A 14 -15.05 3.82 0.03
N ALA A 15 -14.98 4.95 -0.68
CA ALA A 15 -16.14 5.80 -0.86
C ALA A 15 -17.31 5.09 -1.56
N ALA A 16 -17.04 4.09 -2.40
CA ALA A 16 -18.07 3.30 -3.07
C ALA A 16 -18.60 2.14 -2.22
N ILE A 17 -17.72 1.43 -1.48
CA ILE A 17 -18.09 0.20 -0.77
C ILE A 17 -18.43 0.42 0.73
N ASP A 18 -17.83 1.41 1.38
CA ASP A 18 -18.10 1.80 2.77
C ASP A 18 -17.90 3.33 2.95
N PRO A 19 -18.91 4.13 2.54
CA PRO A 19 -18.84 5.59 2.61
C PRO A 19 -18.70 6.12 4.04
N TYR A 20 -19.16 5.36 5.04
CA TYR A 20 -19.08 5.76 6.44
C TYR A 20 -17.64 5.65 6.93
N PHE A 21 -16.99 4.51 6.67
CA PHE A 21 -15.58 4.30 6.97
C PHE A 21 -14.69 5.35 6.27
N ALA A 22 -14.90 5.57 4.97
CA ALA A 22 -14.14 6.57 4.22
C ALA A 22 -14.25 7.98 4.82
N ARG A 23 -15.44 8.35 5.30
CA ARG A 23 -15.68 9.63 5.96
C ARG A 23 -14.97 9.73 7.31
N GLU A 24 -15.00 8.68 8.12
CA GLU A 24 -14.35 8.69 9.43
C GLU A 24 -12.82 8.68 9.33
N VAL A 25 -12.25 7.95 8.37
CA VAL A 25 -10.80 8.00 8.08
C VAL A 25 -10.40 9.41 7.66
N ARG A 26 -11.09 10.04 6.69
CA ARG A 26 -10.80 11.42 6.28
C ARG A 26 -10.91 12.42 7.42
N LYS A 27 -11.96 12.34 8.25
CA LYS A 27 -12.13 13.23 9.41
C LYS A 27 -10.99 13.08 10.41
N ARG A 28 -10.51 11.86 10.65
CA ARG A 28 -9.40 11.62 11.59
C ARG A 28 -8.08 12.13 11.01
N MET A 29 -7.81 11.86 9.73
CA MET A 29 -6.62 12.39 9.06
C MET A 29 -6.56 13.92 9.11
N VAL A 30 -7.66 14.63 8.85
CA VAL A 30 -7.70 16.12 8.89
C VAL A 30 -7.47 16.69 10.29
N LYS A 31 -7.80 15.94 11.36
CA LYS A 31 -7.75 16.42 12.75
C LYS A 31 -6.48 16.03 13.50
N SER A 32 -5.66 15.15 12.93
CA SER A 32 -4.47 14.62 13.58
C SER A 32 -3.25 15.51 13.36
N SER A 33 -2.35 15.58 14.34
CA SER A 33 -1.00 16.11 14.13
C SER A 33 -0.24 15.26 13.10
N PRO A 34 0.83 15.75 12.45
CA PRO A 34 1.58 14.98 11.46
C PRO A 34 2.05 13.59 11.95
N ILE A 35 2.41 13.50 13.24
CA ILE A 35 2.82 12.24 13.87
C ILE A 35 1.62 11.28 14.02
N GLU A 36 0.48 11.80 14.47
CA GLU A 36 -0.76 11.02 14.60
C GLU A 36 -1.33 10.63 13.24
N GLN A 37 -1.18 11.49 12.22
CA GLN A 37 -1.54 11.20 10.83
C GLN A 37 -0.70 10.04 10.32
N GLY A 38 0.61 10.05 10.56
CA GLY A 38 1.51 8.92 10.31
C GLY A 38 0.98 7.65 10.95
N CYS A 39 0.91 7.57 12.28
CA CYS A 39 0.47 6.35 12.97
C CYS A 39 -0.94 5.85 12.56
N MET A 40 -1.86 6.77 12.26
CA MET A 40 -3.19 6.41 11.75
C MET A 40 -3.12 5.89 10.32
N PHE A 41 -2.31 6.52 9.46
CA PHE A 41 -2.05 6.07 8.10
C PHE A 41 -1.44 4.66 8.11
N GLU A 42 -0.40 4.43 8.92
CA GLU A 42 0.24 3.12 9.05
C GLU A 42 -0.79 2.02 9.39
N ARG A 43 -1.59 2.21 10.44
CA ARG A 43 -2.55 1.20 10.90
C ARG A 43 -3.73 0.97 9.95
N PHE A 44 -4.30 2.03 9.39
CA PHE A 44 -5.50 1.90 8.57
C PHE A 44 -5.15 1.57 7.13
N MET A 45 -4.13 2.21 6.56
CA MET A 45 -3.82 2.07 5.15
C MET A 45 -3.24 0.72 4.80
N MET A 46 -2.46 0.09 5.68
CA MET A 46 -2.01 -1.29 5.43
C MET A 46 -3.19 -2.24 5.24
N LYS A 47 -4.16 -2.21 6.16
CA LYS A 47 -5.35 -3.07 6.10
C LYS A 47 -6.18 -2.76 4.85
N VAL A 48 -6.40 -1.48 4.60
CA VAL A 48 -7.08 -0.98 3.42
C VAL A 48 -6.39 -1.49 2.15
N PHE A 49 -5.08 -1.28 1.98
CA PHE A 49 -4.36 -1.77 0.80
C PHE A 49 -4.47 -3.30 0.69
N SER A 50 -4.22 -4.03 1.77
CA SER A 50 -4.32 -5.49 1.78
C SER A 50 -5.70 -6.00 1.35
N GLU A 51 -6.79 -5.43 1.87
CA GLU A 51 -8.15 -5.79 1.45
C GLU A 51 -8.41 -5.42 -0.01
N THR A 52 -8.00 -4.21 -0.40
CA THR A 52 -8.31 -3.67 -1.73
C THR A 52 -7.58 -4.46 -2.83
N PHE A 53 -6.29 -4.75 -2.64
CA PHE A 53 -5.50 -5.51 -3.61
C PHE A 53 -5.91 -6.99 -3.70
N ASN A 54 -6.46 -7.58 -2.64
CA ASN A 54 -6.91 -8.99 -2.68
C ASN A 54 -8.33 -9.19 -3.25
N THR A 55 -9.16 -8.15 -3.33
CA THR A 55 -10.59 -8.28 -3.67
C THR A 55 -10.89 -8.12 -5.16
N ARG A 56 -10.14 -7.27 -5.88
CA ARG A 56 -10.32 -7.05 -7.32
C ARG A 56 -9.06 -6.50 -7.97
N SER A 57 -8.92 -6.69 -9.29
CA SER A 57 -7.77 -6.15 -10.05
C SER A 57 -7.69 -4.63 -9.88
N LEU A 58 -6.48 -4.08 -9.75
CA LEU A 58 -6.30 -2.64 -9.61
C LEU A 58 -6.90 -1.87 -10.81
N SER A 59 -6.80 -2.43 -12.01
CA SER A 59 -7.39 -1.89 -13.23
C SER A 59 -8.91 -1.66 -13.18
N GLU A 60 -9.64 -2.41 -12.35
CA GLU A 60 -11.10 -2.31 -12.20
C GLU A 60 -11.54 -1.31 -11.12
N TRP A 61 -10.61 -0.65 -10.44
CA TRP A 61 -10.98 0.29 -9.38
C TRP A 61 -11.57 1.57 -9.97
N PRO A 62 -12.58 2.19 -9.31
CA PRO A 62 -13.25 3.38 -9.77
C PRO A 62 -12.28 4.55 -9.69
N HIS A 63 -11.72 4.87 -10.84
CA HIS A 63 -10.87 6.02 -11.05
C HIS A 63 -11.28 6.67 -12.37
N GLN A 64 -11.08 7.99 -12.46
CA GLN A 64 -11.34 8.72 -13.68
C GLN A 64 -10.11 9.59 -14.01
N PRO A 65 -9.43 9.36 -15.15
CA PRO A 65 -9.72 8.32 -16.15
C PRO A 65 -9.46 6.88 -15.63
N PRO A 66 -9.97 5.83 -16.29
CA PRO A 66 -9.77 4.44 -15.88
C PRO A 66 -8.30 4.10 -15.67
N ILE A 67 -8.00 3.25 -14.68
CA ILE A 67 -6.62 2.88 -14.34
C ILE A 67 -5.91 2.18 -15.50
N SER A 68 -6.63 1.34 -16.25
CA SER A 68 -6.13 0.69 -17.47
C SER A 68 -5.58 1.68 -18.50
N ASP A 69 -6.18 2.88 -18.58
CA ASP A 69 -5.85 3.88 -19.59
C ASP A 69 -4.65 4.72 -19.13
N MET A 70 -4.55 4.95 -17.81
CA MET A 70 -3.42 5.69 -17.21
C MET A 70 -2.16 4.84 -17.11
N CYS A 71 -2.31 3.56 -16.78
CA CYS A 71 -1.18 2.65 -16.58
C CYS A 71 -1.55 1.21 -17.01
N PRO A 72 -1.39 0.87 -18.31
CA PRO A 72 -1.69 -0.46 -18.82
C PRO A 72 -0.91 -1.59 -18.13
N ALA A 73 0.26 -1.30 -17.58
CA ALA A 73 1.07 -2.24 -16.81
C ALA A 73 0.35 -2.73 -15.53
N LEU A 74 -0.69 -2.02 -15.07
CA LEU A 74 -1.48 -2.37 -13.90
C LEU A 74 -2.69 -3.27 -14.20
N VAL A 75 -2.84 -3.69 -15.46
CA VAL A 75 -3.90 -4.62 -15.89
C VAL A 75 -3.47 -6.05 -15.56
N GLY A 76 -4.23 -6.69 -14.67
CA GLY A 76 -3.95 -8.06 -14.23
C GLY A 76 -4.32 -8.28 -12.77
N LYS A 77 -4.08 -9.50 -12.27
CA LYS A 77 -4.25 -9.78 -10.85
C LYS A 77 -3.08 -9.14 -10.11
N VAL A 78 -3.38 -8.19 -9.23
CA VAL A 78 -2.36 -7.48 -8.45
C VAL A 78 -2.31 -8.06 -7.04
N GLU A 79 -1.13 -8.40 -6.56
CA GLU A 79 -0.90 -8.90 -5.21
C GLU A 79 0.18 -8.06 -4.52
N ILE A 80 0.05 -7.82 -3.21
CA ILE A 80 1.13 -7.22 -2.42
C ILE A 80 2.21 -8.28 -2.18
N VAL A 81 3.45 -7.99 -2.56
CA VAL A 81 4.59 -8.90 -2.39
C VAL A 81 4.94 -9.04 -0.91
N GLY A 82 5.21 -10.26 -0.47
CA GLY A 82 5.51 -10.57 0.93
C GLY A 82 4.27 -10.66 1.82
N TRP A 83 3.07 -10.42 1.28
CA TRP A 83 1.82 -10.66 1.97
C TRP A 83 1.59 -12.16 2.18
N ARG A 84 1.29 -12.59 3.41
CA ARG A 84 1.08 -14.01 3.75
C ARG A 84 -0.33 -14.31 4.23
N GLU A 85 -0.84 -13.53 5.20
CA GLU A 85 -2.16 -13.79 5.79
C GLU A 85 -2.96 -12.50 6.03
N PRO A 86 -4.25 -12.48 5.66
CA PRO A 86 -5.21 -11.45 6.07
C PRO A 86 -5.25 -11.21 7.58
N GLY A 87 -5.14 -9.96 8.04
CA GLY A 87 -5.28 -9.59 9.47
C GLY A 87 -4.00 -9.62 10.31
N LEU A 88 -2.85 -9.94 9.69
CA LEU A 88 -1.51 -9.78 10.26
C LEU A 88 -0.73 -8.76 9.44
N GLU A 89 -1.32 -7.60 9.18
CA GLU A 89 -0.64 -6.48 8.53
C GLU A 89 0.63 -6.12 9.32
N GLN A 90 1.80 -6.52 8.80
CA GLN A 90 3.10 -6.24 9.40
C GLN A 90 3.84 -5.21 8.57
N GLY A 91 4.43 -4.24 9.26
CA GLY A 91 5.33 -3.27 8.66
C GLY A 91 6.68 -3.27 9.37
N THR A 92 7.72 -2.90 8.64
CA THR A 92 9.05 -2.66 9.18
C THR A 92 9.39 -1.17 9.06
N THR A 93 10.20 -0.65 9.96
CA THR A 93 10.59 0.76 9.94
C THR A 93 12.05 0.92 9.51
N HIS A 94 12.41 2.13 9.09
CA HIS A 94 13.80 2.49 8.79
C HIS A 94 14.80 2.23 9.93
N ALA A 95 14.31 2.10 11.18
CA ALA A 95 15.15 1.78 12.34
C ALA A 95 15.52 0.29 12.42
N MET A 96 14.72 -0.58 11.80
CA MET A 96 14.92 -2.04 11.80
C MET A 96 15.68 -2.52 10.56
N MET A 97 15.52 -1.83 9.44
CA MET A 97 16.03 -2.21 8.13
C MET A 97 16.15 -0.96 7.25
N SER A 98 17.16 -0.89 6.39
CA SER A 98 17.27 0.20 5.42
C SER A 98 16.28 0.01 4.26
N MET A 99 15.92 1.08 3.55
CA MET A 99 15.05 0.96 2.37
C MET A 99 15.68 0.06 1.30
N GLU A 100 17.00 0.15 1.11
CA GLU A 100 17.74 -0.69 0.16
C GLU A 100 17.62 -2.17 0.51
N GLU A 101 17.80 -2.51 1.79
CA GLU A 101 17.66 -3.89 2.28
C GLU A 101 16.22 -4.42 2.15
N PHE A 102 15.23 -3.55 2.38
CA PHE A 102 13.83 -3.87 2.16
C PHE A 102 13.53 -4.17 0.68
N MET A 103 14.00 -3.30 -0.22
CA MET A 103 13.83 -3.47 -1.65
C MET A 103 14.51 -4.76 -2.14
N ASP A 104 15.76 -4.99 -1.74
CA ASP A 104 16.52 -6.17 -2.12
C ASP A 104 15.85 -7.47 -1.63
N ALA A 105 15.30 -7.48 -0.41
CA ALA A 105 14.59 -8.64 0.12
C ALA A 105 13.36 -9.01 -0.72
N HIS A 106 12.56 -8.01 -1.14
CA HIS A 106 11.33 -8.26 -1.90
C HIS A 106 11.56 -8.50 -3.39
N VAL A 107 12.57 -7.86 -3.99
CA VAL A 107 12.87 -7.99 -5.42
C VAL A 107 13.70 -9.25 -5.71
N ASN A 108 14.73 -9.52 -4.91
CA ASN A 108 15.74 -10.54 -5.24
C ASN A 108 15.67 -11.80 -4.35
N HIS A 109 15.09 -11.71 -3.15
CA HIS A 109 15.19 -12.77 -2.14
C HIS A 109 13.83 -13.33 -1.69
N GLY A 110 12.81 -13.21 -2.55
CA GLY A 110 11.50 -13.82 -2.28
C GLY A 110 10.83 -13.33 -1.00
N SER A 111 11.04 -12.06 -0.63
CA SER A 111 10.56 -11.45 0.63
C SER A 111 11.14 -12.08 1.90
N THR A 112 12.42 -12.48 1.83
CA THR A 112 13.15 -13.02 2.98
C THR A 112 14.51 -12.36 3.15
N ARG A 113 15.01 -12.31 4.39
CA ARG A 113 16.36 -11.87 4.73
C ARG A 113 16.87 -12.69 5.90
N ASN A 114 18.07 -13.25 5.79
CA ASN A 114 18.64 -14.15 6.81
C ASN A 114 17.67 -15.30 7.19
N ASN A 115 16.98 -15.86 6.19
CA ASN A 115 15.91 -16.86 6.35
C ASN A 115 14.68 -16.41 7.16
N MET A 116 14.59 -15.12 7.52
CA MET A 116 13.44 -14.55 8.19
C MET A 116 12.53 -13.85 7.18
N PRO A 117 11.20 -13.94 7.34
CA PRO A 117 10.25 -13.16 6.54
C PRO A 117 10.49 -11.66 6.68
N VAL A 118 10.42 -10.92 5.58
CA VAL A 118 10.37 -9.46 5.61
C VAL A 118 8.91 -9.01 5.48
N ALA A 119 8.53 -8.08 6.35
CA ALA A 119 7.19 -7.50 6.38
C ALA A 119 6.86 -6.82 5.04
N PRO A 120 5.63 -6.89 4.52
CA PRO A 120 5.28 -6.39 3.19
C PRO A 120 5.27 -4.85 3.05
N PHE A 121 5.30 -4.13 4.16
CA PHE A 121 5.23 -2.67 4.21
C PHE A 121 6.46 -2.08 4.89
N PHE A 122 6.98 -0.99 4.34
CA PHE A 122 8.11 -0.24 4.86
C PHE A 122 7.74 1.20 5.20
N PHE A 123 8.06 1.61 6.43
CA PHE A 123 7.92 2.97 6.91
C PHE A 123 9.27 3.68 6.86
N PRO A 124 9.50 4.51 5.81
CA PRO A 124 10.74 5.25 5.68
C PRO A 124 10.90 6.28 6.79
N LYS A 125 12.11 6.82 6.91
CA LYS A 125 12.34 7.96 7.78
C LYS A 125 11.55 9.16 7.25
N SER A 126 10.79 9.82 8.12
CA SER A 126 9.98 10.98 7.76
C SER A 126 10.84 12.06 7.09
N ASN A 127 10.41 12.49 5.90
CA ASN A 127 11.02 13.54 5.11
C ASN A 127 9.91 14.29 4.36
N PRO A 128 9.87 15.65 4.34
CA PRO A 128 8.79 16.42 3.70
C PRO A 128 8.44 16.05 2.24
N SER A 129 9.35 15.41 1.50
CA SER A 129 9.15 15.01 0.10
C SER A 129 9.27 13.50 -0.13
N GLY A 130 9.40 12.71 0.94
CA GLY A 130 9.49 11.25 0.86
C GLY A 130 8.12 10.59 0.99
N PRO A 131 7.98 9.33 0.53
CA PRO A 131 6.74 8.58 0.72
C PRO A 131 6.47 8.31 2.20
N ASP A 132 5.21 8.22 2.61
CA ASP A 132 4.84 7.82 3.97
C ASP A 132 4.87 6.29 4.16
N LEU A 133 4.70 5.53 3.07
CA LEU A 133 4.68 4.07 3.06
C LEU A 133 5.20 3.53 1.74
N VAL A 134 6.03 2.50 1.80
CA VAL A 134 6.56 1.79 0.62
C VAL A 134 6.15 0.32 0.68
N PHE A 135 5.70 -0.22 -0.44
CA PHE A 135 5.42 -1.64 -0.61
C PHE A 135 5.57 -2.04 -2.08
N PHE A 136 5.72 -3.34 -2.32
CA PHE A 136 5.82 -3.90 -3.67
C PHE A 136 4.52 -4.58 -4.06
N ILE A 137 4.15 -4.44 -5.32
CA ILE A 137 3.08 -5.23 -5.93
C ILE A 137 3.65 -6.13 -7.02
N ARG A 138 3.09 -7.33 -7.16
CA ARG A 138 3.28 -8.21 -8.31
C ARG A 138 1.99 -8.23 -9.12
N ILE A 139 2.14 -8.26 -10.43
CA ILE A 139 1.01 -8.24 -11.37
C ILE A 139 1.09 -9.50 -12.21
N ASP A 140 0.20 -10.44 -11.92
CA ASP A 140 0.09 -11.69 -12.65
C ASP A 140 -0.88 -11.46 -13.82
N GLY A 141 -0.36 -11.52 -15.05
CA GLY A 141 -1.13 -11.21 -16.27
C GLY A 141 -0.32 -10.62 -17.43
N ALA A 142 0.93 -10.21 -17.20
CA ALA A 142 1.84 -9.87 -18.29
C ALA A 142 2.29 -11.15 -19.01
N ARG A 143 1.74 -11.36 -20.20
CA ARG A 143 2.41 -12.15 -21.25
C ARG A 143 3.54 -11.33 -21.85
#